data_AF-A0A3E0E274-F1
#
_entry.id   AF-A0A3E0E274-F1
#
_cell.length_a   1.000
_cell.length_b   1.000
_cell.length_c   1.000
_cell.angle_alpha   90.00
_cell.angle_beta   90.00
_cell.angle_gamma   90.00
#
_symmetry.space_group_name_H-M   'P 1'
#
loop_
_entity.id
_entity.type
_entity.pdbx_description
1 polymer ?
#
loop_
_entity_poly.entity_id
_entity_poly.type
_entity_poly.pdbx_seq_one_letter_code
_entity_poly.pdbx_strand_id
1 'polypeptide(L)' 'METAASFILILSVYFLGCLALVQGVVRPNRKLVLEANHKKAQWVTNYPKIISLSFGISLLTTLIAYYLFLS' A
#
# COMPACT_ATOMS: atom_id res chain seq x y z
N MET A 1 -7.44 -3.75 -24.83
CA MET A 1 -6.31 -4.49 -24.19
C MET A 1 -5.19 -3.52 -23.78
N GLU A 2 -4.76 -2.63 -24.67
CA GLU A 2 -3.69 -1.64 -24.41
C GLU A 2 -4.01 -0.63 -23.30
N THR A 3 -5.25 -0.16 -23.23
CA THR A 3 -5.70 0.79 -22.18
C THR A 3 -5.61 0.19 -20.78
N ALA A 4 -5.99 -1.09 -20.63
CA ALA A 4 -5.92 -1.79 -19.34
C ALA A 4 -4.45 -2.00 -18.92
N ALA A 5 -3.56 -2.36 -19.85
CA ALA A 5 -2.14 -2.49 -19.57
C ALA A 5 -1.51 -1.14 -19.17
N SER A 6 -1.86 -0.06 -19.88
CA SER A 6 -1.39 1.29 -19.57
C SER A 6 -1.88 1.75 -18.19
N PHE A 7 -3.14 1.45 -17.84
CA PHE A 7 -3.68 1.72 -16.51
C PHE A 7 -2.93 0.96 -15.42
N ILE A 8 -2.70 -0.34 -15.61
CA ILE A 8 -1.95 -1.17 -14.66
C ILE A 8 -0.52 -0.64 -14.47
N LEU A 9 0.12 -0.20 -15.56
CA LEU A 9 1.46 0.38 -15.51
C LEU A 9 1.48 1.66 -14.68
N ILE A 10 0.56 2.60 -14.93
CA ILE A 10 0.45 3.86 -14.19
C ILE A 10 0.13 3.59 -12.71
N LEU A 11 -0.83 2.72 -12.42
CA LEU A 11 -1.19 2.34 -11.07
C LEU A 11 0.01 1.73 -10.33
N SER A 12 0.79 0.89 -11.00
CA SER A 12 1.97 0.25 -10.40
C SER A 12 3.07 1.26 -10.08
N VAL A 13 3.33 2.21 -10.99
CA VAL A 13 4.30 3.29 -10.77
C VAL A 13 3.89 4.16 -9.59
N TYR A 14 2.63 4.60 -9.54
CA TYR A 14 2.13 5.36 -8.39
C TYR A 14 2.13 4.55 -7.10
N PHE A 15 1.79 3.27 -7.16
CA PHE A 15 1.83 2.38 -6.00
C PHE A 15 3.25 2.25 -5.43
N LEU A 16 4.26 2.04 -6.28
CA LEU A 16 5.66 1.95 -5.85
C LEU A 16 6.15 3.28 -5.24
N GLY A 17 5.81 4.41 -5.85
CA GLY A 17 6.12 5.74 -5.31
C GLY A 17 5.46 5.98 -3.94
N CYS A 18 4.15 5.67 -3.84
CA CYS A 18 3.41 5.79 -2.59
C CYS A 18 3.97 4.86 -1.51
N LEU A 19 4.36 3.64 -1.87
CA LEU A 19 4.95 2.68 -0.94
C LEU A 19 6.26 3.19 -0.34
N ALA A 20 7.13 3.80 -1.15
CA ALA A 20 8.35 4.44 -0.66
C ALA A 20 8.05 5.60 0.30
N LEU A 21 7.10 6.48 -0.04
CA LEU A 21 6.70 7.60 0.82
C LEU A 21 6.06 7.14 2.13
N VAL A 22 5.13 6.18 2.06
CA VAL A 22 4.44 5.64 3.22
C VAL A 22 5.41 4.92 4.14
N GLN A 23 6.40 4.20 3.62
CA GLN A 23 7.44 3.58 4.46
C GLN A 23 8.32 4.61 5.20
N GLY A 24 8.48 5.81 4.64
CA GLY A 24 9.15 6.93 5.30
C GLY A 24 8.37 7.46 6.52
N VAL A 25 7.04 7.45 6.46
CA VAL A 25 6.15 7.94 7.55
C VAL A 25 5.77 6.81 8.52
N VAL A 26 5.39 5.66 7.98
CA VAL A 26 4.96 4.45 8.70
C VAL A 26 6.03 3.39 8.53
N ARG A 27 6.98 3.37 9.47
CA ARG A 27 8.06 2.38 9.43
C ARG A 27 7.53 0.96 9.64
N PRO A 28 8.08 -0.04 8.94
CA PRO A 28 7.76 -1.43 9.20
C PRO A 28 8.18 -1.79 10.63
N ASN A 29 7.26 -2.37 11.38
CA ASN A 29 7.47 -2.78 12.76
C ASN A 29 7.04 -4.24 12.91
N ARG A 30 7.90 -5.02 13.53
CA ARG A 30 7.67 -6.43 13.85
C ARG A 30 7.62 -6.56 15.37
N LYS A 31 6.42 -6.79 15.91
CA LYS A 31 6.20 -6.97 17.34
C LYS A 31 5.92 -8.43 17.64
N LEU A 32 6.55 -8.94 18.69
CA LEU A 32 6.19 -10.23 19.27
C LEU A 32 5.00 -9.98 20.21
N VAL A 33 3.83 -10.49 19.87
CA VAL A 33 2.65 -10.43 20.74
C VAL A 33 2.55 -11.76 21.48
N LEU A 34 2.63 -11.70 22.80
CA LEU A 34 2.38 -12.85 23.69
C LEU A 34 0.88 -12.90 23.95
N GLU A 35 0.22 -13.94 23.45
CA GLU A 35 -1.18 -14.19 23.76
C GLU A 35 -1.33 -14.56 25.24
N ALA A 36 -2.33 -14.00 25.93
CA ALA A 36 -2.52 -14.07 27.38
C ALA A 36 -2.73 -15.49 27.96
N ASN A 37 -2.67 -16.54 27.12
CA ASN A 37 -2.91 -17.94 27.49
C ASN A 37 -1.71 -18.88 27.22
N HIS A 38 -0.48 -18.34 27.30
CA HIS A 38 0.77 -19.08 27.51
C HIS A 38 1.20 -20.18 26.49
N LYS A 39 0.72 -20.21 25.25
CA LYS A 39 1.23 -21.22 24.28
C LYS A 39 1.67 -20.74 22.90
N LYS A 40 1.45 -19.48 22.51
CA LYS A 40 1.88 -18.99 21.20
C LYS A 40 2.38 -17.55 21.26
N ALA A 41 3.63 -17.36 20.84
CA ALA A 41 4.16 -16.04 20.52
C ALA A 41 3.90 -15.80 19.02
N GLN A 42 3.08 -14.81 18.68
CA GLN A 42 2.79 -14.48 17.29
C GLN A 42 3.60 -13.24 16.89
N TRP A 43 4.35 -13.37 15.80
CA TRP A 43 4.98 -12.22 15.16
C TRP A 43 3.92 -11.44 14.38
N VAL A 44 3.58 -10.25 14.87
CA VAL A 44 2.67 -9.33 14.20
C VAL A 44 3.49 -8.29 13.47
N THR A 45 3.15 -8.05 12.20
CA THR A 45 3.76 -7.01 11.37
C THR A 45 2.71 -6.03 10.88
N ASN A 46 3.10 -4.77 10.66
CA ASN A 46 2.23 -3.76 10.07
C ASN A 46 2.33 -3.69 8.53
N TYR A 47 3.00 -4.66 7.88
CA TYR A 47 3.12 -4.70 6.42
C TYR A 47 1.78 -4.65 5.69
N PRO A 48 0.72 -5.41 6.10
CA PRO A 48 -0.57 -5.32 5.43
C PRO A 48 -1.14 -3.90 5.48
N LYS A 49 -0.98 -3.21 6.62
CA LYS A 49 -1.44 -1.82 6.78
C LYS A 49 -0.69 -0.86 5.85
N ILE A 50 0.63 -1.01 5.73
CA ILE A 50 1.46 -0.20 4.83
C ILE A 50 1.04 -0.41 3.38
N ILE A 51 0.86 -1.66 2.97
CA ILE A 51 0.46 -2.03 1.60
C ILE A 51 -0.92 -1.47 1.28
N SER A 52 -1.92 -1.71 2.15
CA SER A 52 -3.29 -1.21 1.93
C SER A 52 -3.36 0.31 1.88
N LEU A 53 -2.61 1.01 2.75
CA LEU A 53 -2.57 2.49 2.72
C LEU A 53 -1.94 3.00 1.43
N SER A 54 -0.81 2.42 1.02
CA SER A 54 -0.11 2.80 -0.21
C SER A 54 -0.99 2.56 -1.45
N PHE A 55 -1.70 1.44 -1.47
CA PHE A 55 -2.62 1.09 -2.55
C PHE A 55 -3.82 2.04 -2.63
N GLY A 56 -4.40 2.39 -1.48
CA GLY A 56 -5.49 3.36 -1.41
C GLY A 56 -5.08 4.74 -1.93
N ILE A 57 -3.91 5.24 -1.53
CA ILE A 57 -3.37 6.51 -2.02
C ILE A 57 -3.13 6.43 -3.54
N SER A 58 -2.50 5.35 -4.03
CA SER A 58 -2.21 5.20 -5.46
C SER A 58 -3.47 5.12 -6.32
N LEU A 59 -4.52 4.45 -5.86
CA LEU A 59 -5.81 4.41 -6.55
C LEU A 59 -6.41 5.81 -6.64
N LEU A 60 -6.40 6.55 -5.54
CA LEU A 60 -6.97 7.89 -5.45
C LEU A 60 -6.21 8.88 -6.36
N THR A 61 -4.88 8.84 -6.37
CA THR A 61 -4.08 9.66 -7.31
C THR A 61 -4.30 9.28 -8.76
N THR A 62 -4.45 7.98 -9.06
CA THR A 62 -4.74 7.52 -10.43
C THR A 62 -6.12 7.99 -10.89
N LEU A 63 -7.12 7.93 -10.00
CA LEU A 63 -8.47 8.46 -10.25
C LEU A 63 -8.46 9.97 -10.48
N ILE A 64 -7.74 10.74 -9.67
CA ILE A 64 -7.58 12.18 -9.85
C ILE A 64 -6.91 12.48 -11.20
N ALA A 65 -5.82 11.78 -11.52
CA ALA A 65 -5.12 11.98 -12.80
C ALA A 65 -6.04 11.67 -13.98
N TYR A 66 -6.78 10.56 -13.92
CA TYR A 66 -7.75 10.21 -14.95
C TYR A 66 -8.83 11.30 -15.10
N TYR A 67 -9.37 11.80 -13.98
CA TYR A 67 -10.35 12.87 -14.00
C TYR A 67 -9.78 14.19 -14.60
N LEU A 68 -8.56 14.57 -14.24
CA LEU A 68 -7.95 15.83 -14.70
C LEU A 68 -7.47 15.80 -16.16
N PHE A 69 -7.06 14.64 -16.68
CA PHE A 69 -6.51 14.53 -18.04
C PHE A 69 -7.50 14.02 -19.08
N LEU A 70 -8.59 13.34 -18.68
CA LEU A 70 -9.64 12.88 -19.61
C LEU A 70 -10.97 13.67 -19.49
N SER A 71 -11.10 14.59 -18.53
CA SER A 71 -12.16 15.62 -18.56
C SER A 71 -11.77 16.79 -19.47
#